data_AF-A0A1A2D959-F1
#
_entry.id   AF-A0A1A2D959-F1
#
_cell.length_a   1.000
_cell.length_b   1.000
_cell.length_c   1.000
_cell.angle_alpha   90.00
_cell.angle_beta   90.00
_cell.angle_gamma   90.00
#
_symmetry.space_group_name_H-M   'P 1'
#
loop_
_entity.id
_entity.type
_entity.pdbx_description
1 polymer ?
#
loop_
_entity_poly.entity_id
_entity_poly.type
_entity_poly.pdbx_seq_one_letter_code
_entity_poly.pdbx_strand_id
1 'polypeptide(L)'
;MSMIRSMAAMMTMAACIPLVATPVANAQPSCGPDQADALRLAFAQLPFEPLTGAKWDTTPVDSNYDPCAELSTILVTTEGGTGSSPVQALLFHRGEYLGTGTSKAYGFTSLDAAASSDDMVVLTYKVPGECTACEPAAIHSARYRWNGDRAVMLDPPPPTA
;
A
#
# COMPACT_ATOMS: atom_id res chain seq x y z
N MET A 1 77.08 -33.06 50.06
CA MET A 1 75.66 -32.75 50.39
C MET A 1 75.44 -31.30 50.02
N SER A 2 74.53 -30.85 49.17
CA SER A 2 73.35 -31.37 48.45
C SER A 2 73.23 -30.47 47.20
N MET A 3 72.91 -30.96 45.98
CA MET A 3 71.53 -31.18 45.48
C MET A 3 70.63 -29.93 45.71
N ILE A 4 69.85 -29.35 44.78
CA ILE A 4 69.15 -29.90 43.61
C ILE A 4 68.32 -28.77 42.94
N ARG A 5 68.11 -28.89 41.61
CA ARG A 5 66.97 -28.49 40.74
C ARG A 5 66.46 -27.04 40.62
N SER A 6 66.50 -26.60 39.36
CA SER A 6 65.43 -26.01 38.52
C SER A 6 64.11 -25.56 39.16
N MET A 7 63.69 -24.34 38.81
CA MET A 7 62.28 -24.01 38.55
C MET A 7 62.19 -22.98 37.42
N ALA A 8 61.42 -23.34 36.40
CA ALA A 8 60.97 -22.46 35.32
C ALA A 8 59.73 -21.68 35.77
N ALA A 9 59.57 -20.45 35.30
CA ALA A 9 58.30 -19.73 35.33
C ALA A 9 58.17 -18.97 34.01
N MET A 10 57.44 -19.57 33.06
CA MET A 10 57.07 -18.92 31.81
C MET A 10 55.93 -17.94 32.07
N MET A 11 56.17 -16.70 31.67
CA MET A 11 55.30 -15.55 31.81
C MET A 11 54.11 -15.64 30.85
N THR A 12 52.93 -15.36 31.39
CA THR A 12 51.61 -15.34 30.74
C THR A 12 51.55 -14.44 29.50
N MET A 13 51.02 -14.94 28.38
CA MET A 13 50.41 -14.11 27.33
C MET A 13 48.91 -14.37 27.28
N ALA A 14 48.13 -13.41 27.75
CA ALA A 14 46.70 -13.33 27.47
C ALA A 14 46.53 -12.76 26.06
N ALA A 15 46.08 -13.58 25.11
CA ALA A 15 45.71 -13.14 23.78
C ALA A 15 44.34 -12.43 23.85
N CYS A 16 44.32 -11.11 23.77
CA CYS A 16 43.10 -10.35 23.56
C CYS A 16 42.66 -10.51 22.09
N ILE A 17 41.61 -11.29 21.86
CA ILE A 17 40.93 -11.39 20.57
C ILE A 17 40.17 -10.07 20.37
N PRO A 18 40.43 -9.27 19.32
CA PRO A 18 39.58 -8.13 19.02
C PRO A 18 38.24 -8.66 18.50
N LEU A 19 37.18 -8.49 19.30
CA LEU A 19 35.82 -8.69 18.86
C LEU A 19 35.48 -7.55 17.89
N VAL A 20 35.72 -7.77 16.60
CA VAL A 20 35.23 -6.86 15.56
C VAL A 20 33.72 -7.03 15.52
N ALA A 21 32.99 -6.14 16.20
CA ALA A 21 31.56 -6.04 16.04
C ALA A 21 31.29 -5.54 14.63
N THR A 22 30.84 -6.41 13.73
CA THR A 22 30.26 -5.99 12.48
C THR A 22 29.04 -5.13 12.79
N PRO A 23 28.94 -3.89 12.29
CA PRO A 23 27.68 -3.17 12.37
C PRO A 23 26.67 -4.00 11.58
N VAL A 24 25.66 -4.52 12.26
CA VAL A 24 24.43 -4.99 11.61
C VAL A 24 23.83 -3.74 11.03
N ALA A 25 24.05 -3.51 9.74
CA ALA A 25 23.29 -2.53 9.00
C ALA A 25 21.82 -2.98 9.13
N ASN A 26 21.03 -2.23 9.89
CA ASN A 26 19.58 -2.35 9.85
C ASN A 26 19.21 -2.13 8.37
N ALA A 27 18.91 -3.20 7.65
CA ALA A 27 18.31 -3.09 6.33
C ALA A 27 17.00 -2.34 6.52
N GLN A 28 16.99 -1.04 6.19
CA GLN A 28 15.73 -0.34 6.02
C GLN A 28 14.93 -1.13 4.98
N PRO A 29 13.62 -1.36 5.19
CA PRO A 29 12.81 -1.93 4.14
C PRO A 29 12.96 -1.02 2.91
N SER A 30 13.32 -1.61 1.77
CA SER A 30 13.49 -0.88 0.51
C SER A 30 12.16 -0.34 -0.03
N CYS A 31 11.04 -0.72 0.61
CA CYS A 31 9.68 -0.45 0.22
C CYS A 31 8.84 0.01 1.42
N GLY A 32 7.62 0.47 1.15
CA GLY A 32 6.68 0.97 2.15
C GLY A 32 6.12 -0.10 3.12
N PRO A 33 5.20 0.31 4.00
CA PRO A 33 4.55 -0.59 4.96
C PRO A 33 3.71 -1.68 4.28
N ASP A 34 3.34 -2.73 5.01
CA ASP A 34 2.35 -3.69 4.50
C ASP A 34 0.97 -3.05 4.27
N GLN A 35 0.08 -3.75 3.57
CA GLN A 35 -1.24 -3.22 3.19
C GLN A 35 -2.08 -2.80 4.40
N ALA A 36 -2.01 -3.55 5.52
CA ALA A 36 -2.84 -3.25 6.69
C ALA A 36 -2.38 -1.95 7.36
N ASP A 37 -1.06 -1.76 7.48
CA ASP A 37 -0.50 -0.51 7.99
C ASP A 37 -0.69 0.66 7.03
N ALA A 38 -0.53 0.45 5.72
CA ALA A 38 -0.79 1.48 4.71
C ALA A 38 -2.24 1.97 4.76
N LEU A 39 -3.19 1.05 4.88
CA LEU A 39 -4.61 1.37 4.99
C LEU A 39 -4.92 2.12 6.28
N ARG A 40 -4.34 1.69 7.42
CA ARG A 40 -4.47 2.39 8.70
C ARG A 40 -3.94 3.82 8.63
N LEU A 41 -2.80 4.03 7.97
CA LEU A 41 -2.20 5.36 7.76
C LEU A 41 -3.04 6.23 6.82
N ALA A 42 -3.61 5.65 5.76
CA ALA A 42 -4.50 6.34 4.84
C ALA A 42 -5.79 6.79 5.55
N PHE A 43 -6.41 5.93 6.36
CA PHE A 43 -7.62 6.27 7.12
C PHE A 43 -7.42 7.36 8.19
N ALA A 44 -6.20 7.56 8.67
CA ALA A 44 -5.91 8.71 9.54
C ALA A 44 -6.03 10.07 8.82
N GLN A 45 -5.96 10.05 7.48
CA GLN A 45 -5.99 11.24 6.62
C GLN A 45 -7.29 11.34 5.79
N LEU A 46 -8.00 10.23 5.60
CA LEU A 46 -9.23 10.15 4.82
C LEU A 46 -10.44 10.55 5.68
N PRO A 47 -11.18 11.63 5.33
CA PRO A 47 -12.43 11.94 6.02
C PRO A 47 -13.49 10.84 5.79
N PHE A 48 -14.51 10.83 6.64
CA PHE A 48 -15.67 9.95 6.45
C PHE A 48 -16.37 10.25 5.12
N GLU A 49 -17.18 9.29 4.66
CA GLU A 49 -17.86 9.42 3.38
C GLU A 49 -18.76 10.68 3.38
N PRO A 50 -18.57 11.60 2.42
CA PRO A 50 -19.12 12.95 2.53
C PRO A 50 -20.65 13.02 2.41
N LEU A 51 -21.32 12.06 1.78
CA LEU A 51 -22.78 12.09 1.58
C LEU A 51 -23.56 11.54 2.78
N THR A 52 -23.03 10.51 3.44
CA THR A 52 -23.71 9.75 4.49
C THR A 52 -23.05 9.90 5.86
N GLY A 53 -21.80 10.36 5.92
CA GLY A 53 -21.00 10.39 7.13
C GLY A 53 -20.52 9.00 7.59
N ALA A 54 -20.69 7.97 6.76
CA ALA A 54 -20.29 6.62 7.08
C ALA A 54 -18.76 6.50 7.18
N LYS A 55 -18.30 5.62 8.07
CA LYS A 55 -16.90 5.18 8.10
C LYS A 55 -16.61 4.27 6.91
N TRP A 56 -15.35 4.22 6.53
CA TRP A 56 -14.84 3.26 5.55
C TRP A 56 -14.57 1.92 6.23
N ASP A 57 -14.91 0.83 5.54
CA ASP A 57 -14.62 -0.54 5.97
C ASP A 57 -13.12 -0.80 5.93
N THR A 58 -12.59 -1.42 6.98
CA THR A 58 -11.16 -1.79 7.07
C THR A 58 -10.80 -3.00 6.21
N THR A 59 -11.80 -3.71 5.68
CA THR A 59 -11.62 -4.80 4.72
C THR A 59 -11.74 -4.21 3.31
N PRO A 60 -10.65 -4.20 2.51
CA PRO A 60 -10.74 -3.76 1.13
C PRO A 60 -11.73 -4.58 0.32
N VAL A 61 -12.41 -3.93 -0.63
CA VAL A 61 -13.23 -4.65 -1.62
C VAL A 61 -12.36 -5.28 -2.70
N ASP A 62 -11.23 -4.64 -3.02
CA ASP A 62 -10.23 -5.11 -3.97
C ASP A 62 -8.90 -4.36 -3.76
N SER A 63 -7.79 -4.88 -4.27
CA SER A 63 -6.47 -4.28 -4.12
C SER A 63 -5.44 -4.84 -5.10
N ASN A 64 -4.62 -3.95 -5.68
CA ASN A 64 -3.31 -4.31 -6.24
C ASN A 64 -2.18 -3.63 -5.46
N TYR A 65 -2.41 -3.29 -4.19
CA TYR A 65 -1.42 -2.65 -3.35
C TYR A 65 -0.10 -3.42 -3.37
N ASP A 66 0.96 -2.70 -3.69
CA ASP A 66 2.34 -3.17 -3.61
C ASP A 66 3.16 -2.04 -2.96
N PRO A 67 3.84 -2.32 -1.83
CA PRO A 67 4.65 -1.32 -1.13
C PRO A 67 5.87 -0.84 -1.92
N CYS A 68 6.23 -1.50 -3.01
CA CYS A 68 7.36 -1.18 -3.88
C CYS A 68 6.94 -0.54 -5.22
N ALA A 69 5.67 -0.66 -5.62
CA ALA A 69 5.19 -0.15 -6.90
C ALA A 69 5.21 1.38 -6.97
N GLU A 70 5.46 1.93 -8.17
CA GLU A 70 5.36 3.37 -8.43
C GLU A 70 3.94 3.88 -8.29
N LEU A 71 2.93 3.06 -8.60
CA LEU A 71 1.54 3.37 -8.31
C LEU A 71 0.77 2.09 -8.02
N SER A 72 0.05 2.06 -6.89
CA SER A 72 -0.89 1.00 -6.56
C SER A 72 -2.14 1.56 -5.89
N THR A 73 -3.18 0.73 -5.74
CA THR A 73 -4.45 1.15 -5.14
C THR A 73 -5.00 0.13 -4.17
N ILE A 74 -5.74 0.64 -3.19
CA ILE A 74 -6.67 -0.14 -2.36
C ILE A 74 -8.07 0.43 -2.60
N LEU A 75 -9.04 -0.44 -2.91
CA LEU A 75 -10.44 -0.05 -3.02
C LEU A 75 -11.15 -0.31 -1.68
N VAL A 76 -11.82 0.70 -1.15
CA VAL A 76 -12.57 0.61 0.11
C VAL A 76 -14.03 0.99 -0.11
N THR A 77 -14.93 0.39 0.64
CA THR A 77 -16.36 0.76 0.67
C THR A 77 -16.73 1.27 2.06
N THR A 78 -17.94 1.79 2.23
CA THR A 78 -18.47 2.17 3.54
C THR A 78 -18.75 0.94 4.41
N GLU A 79 -18.62 1.05 5.74
CA GLU A 79 -19.05 0.00 6.67
C GLU A 79 -20.52 -0.42 6.38
N GLY A 80 -20.77 -1.73 6.26
CA GLY A 80 -22.09 -2.25 5.90
C GLY A 80 -22.50 -2.02 4.43
N GLY A 81 -21.55 -1.62 3.58
CA GLY A 81 -21.77 -1.39 2.17
C GLY A 81 -22.20 -2.66 1.41
N THR A 82 -22.90 -2.46 0.31
CA THR A 82 -23.31 -3.50 -0.64
C THR A 82 -22.69 -3.23 -2.02
N GLY A 83 -22.96 -4.06 -3.03
CA GLY A 83 -22.36 -3.92 -4.36
C GLY A 83 -22.62 -2.57 -5.07
N SER A 84 -23.64 -1.81 -4.65
CA SER A 84 -23.94 -0.46 -5.17
C SER A 84 -23.44 0.66 -4.26
N SER A 85 -22.89 0.35 -3.10
CA SER A 85 -22.39 1.35 -2.15
C SER A 85 -21.18 2.10 -2.71
N PRO A 86 -20.92 3.32 -2.22
CA PRO A 86 -19.77 4.09 -2.66
C PRO A 86 -18.46 3.32 -2.42
N VAL A 87 -17.65 3.21 -3.46
CA VAL A 87 -16.29 2.68 -3.41
C VAL A 87 -15.31 3.82 -3.68
N GLN A 88 -14.33 3.98 -2.80
CA GLN A 88 -13.25 4.95 -2.90
C GLN A 88 -11.95 4.25 -3.25
N ALA A 89 -11.28 4.72 -4.29
CA ALA A 89 -9.92 4.30 -4.61
C ALA A 89 -8.91 5.14 -3.84
N LEU A 90 -8.08 4.48 -3.04
CA LEU A 90 -6.95 5.06 -2.30
C LEU A 90 -5.68 4.77 -3.08
N LEU A 91 -4.99 5.81 -3.55
CA LEU A 91 -3.79 5.68 -4.36
C LEU A 91 -2.54 5.75 -3.49
N PHE A 92 -1.54 4.92 -3.83
CA PHE A 92 -0.27 4.82 -3.12
C PHE A 92 0.91 4.86 -4.08
N HIS A 93 1.99 5.52 -3.67
CA HIS A 93 3.30 5.42 -4.32
C HIS A 93 4.28 4.80 -3.33
N ARG A 94 4.81 3.62 -3.64
CA ARG A 94 5.76 2.89 -2.78
C ARG A 94 5.29 2.81 -1.31
N GLY A 95 3.99 2.54 -1.14
CA GLY A 95 3.31 2.45 0.15
C GLY A 95 2.98 3.77 0.86
N GLU A 96 3.36 4.92 0.31
CA GLU A 96 2.92 6.23 0.79
C GLU A 96 1.55 6.58 0.21
N TYR A 97 0.60 6.95 1.08
CA TYR A 97 -0.74 7.36 0.67
C TYR A 97 -0.72 8.73 -0.02
N LEU A 98 -1.18 8.77 -1.28
CA LEU A 98 -1.21 9.98 -2.10
C LEU A 98 -2.53 10.76 -1.99
N GLY A 99 -3.59 10.09 -1.52
CA GLY A 99 -4.95 10.60 -1.59
C GLY A 99 -5.87 9.68 -2.39
N THR A 100 -7.04 10.21 -2.74
CA THR A 100 -8.05 9.47 -3.47
C THR A 100 -7.93 9.67 -4.98
N GLY A 101 -8.27 8.64 -5.77
CA GLY A 101 -8.29 8.75 -7.24
C GLY A 101 -9.33 9.77 -7.73
N THR A 102 -10.46 9.87 -7.03
CA THR A 102 -11.54 10.84 -7.29
C THR A 102 -11.92 11.58 -6.01
N SER A 103 -12.42 12.81 -6.14
CA SER A 103 -12.88 13.61 -5.00
C SER A 103 -14.18 13.11 -4.36
N LYS A 104 -14.93 12.27 -5.06
CA LYS A 104 -16.12 11.57 -4.59
C LYS A 104 -15.97 10.07 -4.84
N ALA A 105 -16.50 9.25 -3.95
CA ALA A 105 -16.61 7.82 -4.16
C ALA A 105 -17.73 7.50 -5.16
N TYR A 106 -17.57 6.41 -5.92
CA TYR A 106 -18.55 5.96 -6.92
C TYR A 106 -19.03 4.56 -6.57
N GLY A 107 -20.33 4.32 -6.71
CA GLY A 107 -20.86 2.96 -6.68
C GLY A 107 -20.33 2.14 -7.86
N PHE A 108 -20.29 0.83 -7.70
CA PHE A 108 -19.87 -0.11 -8.75
C PHE A 108 -18.50 0.20 -9.37
N THR A 109 -17.55 0.63 -8.54
CA THR A 109 -16.15 0.77 -8.93
C THR A 109 -15.44 -0.55 -8.72
N SER A 110 -14.65 -1.00 -9.70
CA SER A 110 -13.79 -2.17 -9.60
C SER A 110 -12.41 -1.89 -10.17
N LEU A 111 -11.44 -2.68 -9.72
CA LEU A 111 -10.06 -2.64 -10.21
C LEU A 111 -9.93 -3.55 -11.43
N ASP A 112 -9.36 -3.02 -12.52
CA ASP A 112 -8.91 -3.84 -13.64
C ASP A 112 -7.43 -4.19 -13.42
N ALA A 113 -7.20 -5.22 -12.62
CA ALA A 113 -5.85 -5.66 -12.26
C ALA A 113 -5.06 -6.15 -13.49
N ALA A 114 -5.74 -6.69 -14.52
CA ALA A 114 -5.09 -7.18 -15.73
C ALA A 114 -4.61 -6.05 -16.65
N ALA A 115 -5.29 -4.90 -16.64
CA ALA A 115 -4.88 -3.70 -17.35
C ALA A 115 -3.92 -2.80 -16.55
N SER A 116 -3.71 -3.10 -15.27
CA SER A 116 -2.82 -2.35 -14.37
C SER A 116 -1.36 -2.84 -14.46
N SER A 117 -0.41 -1.98 -14.09
CA SER A 117 1.03 -2.24 -14.03
C SER A 117 1.66 -1.56 -12.81
N ASP A 118 2.97 -1.73 -12.60
CA ASP A 118 3.70 -1.16 -11.45
C ASP A 118 3.60 0.38 -11.33
N ASP A 119 3.31 1.08 -12.43
CA ASP A 119 3.17 2.54 -12.48
C ASP A 119 1.76 2.99 -12.90
N MET A 120 0.83 2.07 -13.17
CA MET A 120 -0.51 2.37 -13.67
C MET A 120 -1.59 1.60 -12.92
N VAL A 121 -2.58 2.32 -12.44
CA VAL A 121 -3.82 1.75 -11.90
C VAL A 121 -4.95 2.00 -12.90
N VAL A 122 -5.70 0.95 -13.24
CA VAL A 122 -6.87 1.05 -14.11
C VAL A 122 -8.12 0.69 -13.31
N LEU A 123 -9.07 1.62 -13.23
CA LEU A 123 -10.35 1.41 -12.58
C LEU A 123 -11.47 1.39 -13.61
N THR A 124 -12.47 0.56 -13.37
CA THR A 124 -13.72 0.55 -14.14
C THR A 124 -14.87 1.01 -13.27
N TYR A 125 -15.72 1.87 -13.83
CA TYR A 125 -16.92 2.41 -13.21
C TYR A 125 -18.13 1.96 -14.02
N LYS A 126 -18.99 1.16 -13.39
CA LYS A 126 -20.20 0.66 -14.02
C LYS A 126 -21.36 1.64 -13.81
N VAL A 127 -21.99 2.09 -14.90
CA VAL A 127 -23.28 2.77 -14.85
C VAL A 127 -24.37 1.70 -14.92
N PRO A 128 -25.22 1.55 -13.88
CA PRO A 128 -26.27 0.54 -13.89
C PRO A 128 -27.25 0.78 -15.05
N GLY A 129 -27.72 -0.31 -15.66
CA GLY A 129 -28.80 -0.27 -16.65
C GLY A 129 -30.18 -0.31 -15.98
N GLU A 130 -31.09 -1.09 -16.57
CA GLU A 130 -32.48 -1.26 -16.08
C GLU A 130 -32.57 -1.75 -14.62
N CYS A 131 -31.55 -2.49 -14.16
CA CYS A 131 -31.40 -2.89 -12.77
C CYS A 131 -29.92 -3.00 -12.38
N THR A 132 -29.61 -3.02 -11.08
CA THR A 132 -28.21 -3.05 -10.58
C THR A 132 -27.45 -4.34 -10.92
N ALA A 133 -28.17 -5.45 -11.09
CA ALA A 133 -27.64 -6.76 -11.47
C ALA A 133 -27.80 -7.08 -12.98
N CYS A 134 -28.42 -6.17 -13.74
CA CYS A 134 -28.63 -6.31 -15.17
C CYS A 134 -27.39 -5.86 -15.95
N GLU A 135 -27.44 -6.02 -17.28
CA GLU A 135 -26.45 -5.45 -18.19
C GLU A 135 -26.27 -3.94 -17.92
N PRO A 136 -25.03 -3.45 -17.77
CA PRO A 136 -24.80 -2.04 -17.54
C PRO A 136 -25.20 -1.18 -18.74
N ALA A 137 -25.70 0.03 -18.46
CA ALA A 137 -25.92 1.02 -19.50
C ALA A 137 -24.59 1.50 -20.11
N ALA A 138 -23.53 1.56 -19.29
CA ALA A 138 -22.18 1.88 -19.72
C ALA A 138 -21.14 1.36 -18.72
N ILE A 139 -19.91 1.17 -19.22
CA ILE A 139 -18.71 0.98 -18.40
C ILE A 139 -17.72 2.06 -18.83
N HIS A 140 -17.20 2.80 -17.85
CA HIS A 140 -16.14 3.78 -18.08
C HIS A 140 -14.86 3.29 -17.43
N SER A 141 -13.73 3.46 -18.11
CA SER A 141 -12.41 3.19 -17.53
C SER A 141 -11.70 4.50 -17.22
N ALA A 142 -11.08 4.59 -16.04
CA ALA A 142 -10.16 5.66 -15.71
C ALA A 142 -8.79 5.07 -15.42
N ARG A 143 -7.76 5.56 -16.14
CA ARG A 143 -6.37 5.20 -15.86
C ARG A 143 -5.71 6.28 -15.02
N TYR A 144 -4.95 5.85 -14.04
CA TYR A 144 -4.07 6.67 -13.23
C TYR A 144 -2.65 6.19 -13.46
N ARG A 145 -1.71 7.11 -13.65
CA ARG A 145 -0.30 6.75 -13.87
C ARG A 145 0.62 7.62 -13.03
N TRP A 146 1.67 7.04 -12.48
CA TRP A 146 2.76 7.80 -11.90
C TRP A 146 3.61 8.45 -13.00
N ASN A 147 3.80 9.78 -12.94
CA ASN A 147 4.58 10.50 -13.94
C ASN A 147 6.03 10.82 -13.51
N GLY A 148 6.48 10.27 -12.37
CA GLY A 148 7.77 10.59 -11.76
C GLY A 148 7.71 11.63 -10.63
N ASP A 149 6.55 12.27 -10.42
CA ASP A 149 6.33 13.30 -9.39
C ASP A 149 5.00 13.12 -8.66
N ARG A 150 3.94 12.77 -9.39
CA ARG A 150 2.60 12.55 -8.85
C ARG A 150 1.82 11.53 -9.66
N ALA A 151 0.77 10.99 -9.05
CA ALA A 151 -0.27 10.29 -9.78
C ALA A 151 -1.04 11.28 -10.66
N VAL A 152 -1.19 10.96 -11.95
CA VAL A 152 -2.00 11.72 -12.91
C VAL A 152 -3.14 10.87 -13.42
N MET A 153 -4.34 11.42 -13.41
CA MET A 153 -5.52 10.84 -14.07
C MET A 153 -5.40 11.08 -15.58
N LEU A 154 -5.41 10.01 -16.36
CA LEU A 154 -5.27 10.04 -17.81
C LEU A 154 -6.63 10.09 -18.52
N ASP A 155 -7.64 9.46 -17.93
CA ASP A 155 -9.01 9.47 -18.43
C ASP A 155 -9.96 9.83 -17.29
N PRO A 156 -10.99 10.66 -17.54
CA PRO A 156 -11.91 11.07 -16.50
C PRO A 156 -12.81 9.91 -16.04
N PRO A 157 -13.21 9.87 -14.77
CA PRO A 157 -14.30 9.00 -14.32
C PRO A 157 -15.63 9.39 -15.00
N PRO A 158 -16.69 8.57 -14.88
CA PRO A 158 -18.02 8.96 -15.35
C PRO A 158 -18.44 10.32 -14.80
N PRO A 159 -19.19 11.13 -15.56
CA PRO A 159 -19.82 12.34 -15.01
C PRO A 159 -20.72 11.97 -13.83
N THR A 160 -20.61 12.70 -12.73
CA THR A 160 -21.61 12.60 -11.66
C THR A 160 -22.89 13.29 -12.13
N ALA A 161 -24.02 12.59 -12.06
CA ALA A 161 -25.35 13.16 -12.28
C ALA A 161 -25.72 14.18 -11.18
#